data_AF-X0QV53-F1
#
_entry.id   AF-X0QV53-F1
#
_cell.length_a   1.000
_cell.length_b   1.000
_cell.length_c   1.000
_cell.angle_alpha   90.00
_cell.angle_beta   90.00
_cell.angle_gamma   90.00
#
_symmetry.space_group_name_H-M   'P 1'
#
loop_
_entity.id
_entity.type
_entity.pdbx_description
1 polymer ?
#
loop_
_entity_poly.entity_id
_entity_poly.type
_entity_poly.pdbx_seq_one_letter_code
_entity_poly.pdbx_strand_id
1 'polypeptide(L)'
;MAPHAQHNANHFATSSEHPADYSTANHHSTRHVDSSLNSDASQRHEPLRVHVERVVRQYFAMLGDEMPTDLYELILKQVEEPLLSVVLEKTRGNQTKCAQILGLNRGTLRKKLKTYDLM
;
A
#
# COMPACT_ATOMS: atom_id res chain seq x y z
N MET A 1 -30.04 -20.36 -35.03
CA MET A 1 -29.00 -20.70 -34.03
C MET A 1 -28.82 -19.49 -33.11
N ALA A 2 -29.61 -19.39 -32.04
CA ALA A 2 -29.59 -18.28 -31.09
C ALA A 2 -29.24 -18.84 -29.70
N PRO A 3 -28.23 -18.33 -28.99
CA PRO A 3 -27.88 -18.83 -27.67
C PRO A 3 -28.75 -18.19 -26.58
N HIS A 4 -29.27 -19.06 -25.71
CA HIS A 4 -30.07 -18.76 -24.53
C HIS A 4 -29.36 -17.83 -23.53
N ALA A 5 -30.08 -16.80 -23.10
CA ALA A 5 -29.72 -15.98 -21.94
C ALA A 5 -29.95 -16.77 -20.64
N GLN A 6 -28.91 -16.93 -19.81
CA GLN A 6 -29.03 -17.47 -18.46
C GLN A 6 -29.40 -16.34 -17.48
N HIS A 7 -30.47 -16.56 -16.73
CA HIS A 7 -30.99 -15.69 -15.69
C HIS A 7 -30.08 -15.66 -14.46
N ASN A 8 -29.83 -14.44 -13.97
CA ASN A 8 -29.19 -14.13 -12.70
C ASN A 8 -30.25 -14.12 -11.57
N ALA A 9 -30.01 -14.81 -10.46
CA ALA A 9 -30.86 -14.80 -9.27
C ALA A 9 -30.00 -14.65 -8.01
N ASN A 10 -29.64 -13.41 -7.66
CA ASN A 10 -29.16 -13.07 -6.32
C ASN A 10 -30.30 -12.48 -5.51
N HIS A 11 -30.72 -13.26 -4.52
CA HIS A 11 -31.72 -12.94 -3.51
C HIS A 11 -31.07 -12.08 -2.42
N PHE A 12 -31.52 -10.84 -2.25
CA PHE A 12 -31.08 -9.92 -1.21
C PHE A 12 -32.29 -9.29 -0.51
N ALA A 13 -32.12 -8.96 0.77
CA ALA A 13 -33.07 -8.44 1.78
C ALA A 13 -33.69 -9.55 2.67
N THR A 14 -33.70 -9.45 4.01
CA THR A 14 -34.10 -8.30 4.85
C THR A 14 -33.54 -8.39 6.29
N SER A 15 -33.41 -7.22 6.93
CA SER A 15 -32.98 -6.92 8.30
C SER A 15 -34.04 -7.21 9.39
N SER A 16 -33.65 -7.46 10.65
CA SER A 16 -34.27 -6.98 11.93
C SER A 16 -33.45 -7.50 13.15
N GLU A 17 -32.87 -6.65 14.02
CA GLU A 17 -33.35 -6.24 15.38
C GLU A 17 -33.25 -7.35 16.47
N HIS A 18 -32.83 -7.20 17.74
CA HIS A 18 -32.30 -6.14 18.63
C HIS A 18 -31.73 -6.87 19.93
N PRO A 19 -31.59 -6.31 21.15
CA PRO A 19 -30.40 -6.41 22.02
C PRO A 19 -30.62 -7.17 23.36
N ALA A 20 -29.55 -7.59 24.05
CA ALA A 20 -29.59 -7.85 25.51
C ALA A 20 -28.17 -7.95 26.12
N ASP A 21 -27.89 -7.04 27.03
CA ASP A 21 -27.16 -7.17 28.31
C ASP A 21 -26.02 -8.19 28.48
N TYR A 22 -24.85 -7.66 28.81
CA TYR A 22 -24.11 -8.11 29.99
C TYR A 22 -23.08 -7.05 30.41
N SER A 23 -23.39 -6.31 31.47
CA SER A 23 -22.36 -5.74 32.35
C SER A 23 -22.00 -6.78 33.40
N THR A 24 -20.73 -7.18 33.45
CA THR A 24 -20.08 -7.56 34.71
C THR A 24 -18.67 -7.00 34.71
N ALA A 25 -18.45 -6.11 35.67
CA ALA A 25 -17.16 -5.68 36.12
C ALA A 25 -16.30 -6.89 36.51
N ASN A 26 -15.13 -7.03 35.91
CA ASN A 26 -14.10 -7.93 36.42
C ASN A 26 -12.91 -7.09 36.90
N HIS A 27 -12.97 -6.71 38.17
CA HIS A 27 -11.81 -6.24 38.92
C HIS A 27 -10.92 -7.45 39.22
N HIS A 28 -9.85 -7.63 38.45
CA HIS A 28 -8.68 -8.31 38.96
C HIS A 28 -7.44 -7.50 38.62
N SER A 29 -6.99 -6.71 39.60
CA SER A 29 -5.61 -6.25 39.69
C SER A 29 -4.72 -7.49 39.79
N THR A 30 -3.97 -7.77 38.73
CA THR A 30 -2.72 -8.52 38.85
C THR A 30 -1.57 -7.64 38.40
N ARG A 31 -0.61 -7.54 39.31
CA ARG A 31 0.62 -6.79 39.22
C ARG A 31 1.39 -7.09 37.93
N HIS A 32 2.05 -6.04 37.46
CA HIS A 32 3.20 -6.02 36.58
C HIS A 32 3.93 -7.37 36.45
N VAL A 33 3.92 -7.90 35.24
CA VAL A 33 5.07 -8.62 34.70
C VAL A 33 5.58 -7.77 33.56
N ASP A 34 6.75 -7.18 33.79
CA ASP A 34 7.59 -6.52 32.82
C ASP A 34 7.76 -7.45 31.60
N SER A 35 7.06 -7.15 30.51
CA SER A 35 7.23 -7.83 29.22
C SER A 35 8.14 -6.98 28.33
N SER A 36 9.26 -6.54 28.88
CA SER A 36 10.45 -6.18 28.11
C SER A 36 11.08 -7.43 27.46
N LEU A 37 10.33 -8.16 26.63
CA LEU A 37 10.80 -9.33 25.91
C LEU A 37 10.02 -9.51 24.59
N ASN A 38 10.43 -8.80 23.54
CA ASN A 38 10.63 -9.41 22.22
C ASN A 38 11.41 -8.48 21.28
N SER A 39 12.67 -8.21 21.62
CA SER A 39 13.64 -7.58 20.71
C SER A 39 14.35 -8.61 19.81
N ASP A 40 13.73 -9.76 19.56
CA ASP A 40 14.29 -10.85 18.73
C ASP A 40 13.25 -11.51 17.80
N ALA A 41 12.34 -10.71 17.25
CA ALA A 41 11.61 -11.10 16.05
C ALA A 41 12.53 -10.84 14.84
N SER A 42 13.44 -11.77 14.63
CA SER A 42 14.30 -11.95 13.45
C SER A 42 13.74 -11.24 12.22
N GLN A 43 14.44 -10.21 11.73
CA GLN A 43 14.17 -9.39 10.52
C GLN A 43 13.25 -10.06 9.49
N ARG A 44 11.94 -10.08 9.74
CA ARG A 44 10.98 -10.57 8.77
C ARG A 44 10.84 -9.46 7.76
N HIS A 45 11.40 -9.66 6.57
CA HIS A 45 11.25 -8.71 5.47
C HIS A 45 9.76 -8.51 5.19
N GLU A 46 9.22 -7.39 5.66
CA GLU A 46 7.87 -6.95 5.32
C GLU A 46 7.83 -6.62 3.82
N PRO A 47 6.78 -7.04 3.09
CA PRO A 47 6.66 -6.72 1.69
C PRO A 47 6.46 -5.21 1.49
N LEU A 48 6.89 -4.67 0.34
CA LEU A 48 6.77 -3.24 0.02
C LEU A 48 5.33 -2.72 0.18
N ARG A 49 4.32 -3.54 -0.17
CA ARG A 49 2.90 -3.17 -0.02
C ARG A 49 2.52 -2.79 1.41
N VAL A 50 3.10 -3.46 2.42
CA VAL A 50 2.82 -3.19 3.84
C VAL A 50 3.45 -1.86 4.25
N HIS A 51 4.64 -1.55 3.73
CA HIS A 51 5.28 -0.26 3.95
C HIS A 51 4.48 0.89 3.34
N VAL A 52 4.02 0.73 2.09
CA VAL A 52 3.19 1.73 1.40
C VAL A 52 1.89 1.96 2.17
N GLU A 53 1.19 0.90 2.57
CA GLU A 53 -0.05 1.00 3.36
C GLU A 53 0.19 1.77 4.68
N ARG A 54 1.24 1.44 5.41
CA ARG A 54 1.59 2.12 6.67
C ARG A 54 1.84 3.61 6.45
N VAL A 55 2.63 3.98 5.43
CA VAL A 55 2.95 5.38 5.13
C VAL A 55 1.69 6.16 4.73
N VAL A 56 0.82 5.58 3.91
CA VAL A 56 -0.44 6.25 3.50
C VAL A 56 -1.38 6.44 4.69
N ARG A 57 -1.53 5.43 5.56
CA ARG A 57 -2.34 5.56 6.79
C ARG A 57 -1.79 6.64 7.71
N GLN A 58 -0.47 6.68 7.89
CA GLN A 58 0.18 7.71 8.70
C GLN A 58 0.00 9.11 8.10
N TYR A 59 0.07 9.25 6.78
CA TYR A 59 -0.18 10.50 6.09
C TYR A 59 -1.59 11.04 6.35
N PHE A 60 -2.63 10.19 6.24
CA PHE A 60 -4.00 10.60 6.58
C PHE A 60 -4.16 10.94 8.07
N ALA A 61 -3.50 10.21 8.97
CA ALA A 61 -3.53 10.53 10.40
C ALA A 61 -2.90 11.90 10.72
N MET A 62 -1.93 12.36 9.92
CA MET A 62 -1.30 13.68 10.05
C MET A 62 -2.15 14.80 9.43
N LEU A 63 -2.94 14.50 8.40
CA LEU A 63 -3.82 15.48 7.74
C LEU A 63 -5.05 15.85 8.57
N GLY A 64 -5.48 15.00 9.50
CA GLY A 64 -6.69 15.23 10.29
C GLY A 64 -7.94 15.18 9.39
N ASP A 65 -8.71 16.28 9.37
CA ASP A 65 -9.95 16.41 8.59
C ASP A 65 -9.74 16.99 7.19
N GLU A 66 -8.51 17.35 6.81
CA GLU A 66 -8.20 17.86 5.48
C GLU A 66 -8.15 16.73 4.44
N MET A 67 -8.59 17.02 3.21
CA MET A 67 -8.54 16.08 2.10
C MET A 67 -7.35 16.40 1.19
N PRO A 68 -6.43 15.44 0.95
CA PRO A 68 -5.29 15.67 0.09
C PRO A 68 -5.71 15.70 -1.38
N THR A 69 -5.12 16.61 -2.16
CA THR A 69 -5.21 16.63 -3.62
C THR A 69 -3.99 15.92 -4.22
N ASP A 70 -4.18 15.25 -5.37
CA ASP A 70 -3.10 14.61 -6.14
C ASP A 70 -2.25 13.58 -5.39
N LEU A 71 -2.82 12.93 -4.36
CA LEU A 71 -2.12 11.91 -3.55
C LEU A 71 -1.54 10.77 -4.42
N TYR A 72 -2.24 10.38 -5.49
CA TYR A 72 -1.75 9.37 -6.41
C TYR A 72 -0.41 9.76 -7.05
N GLU A 73 -0.32 10.98 -7.59
CA GLU A 73 0.91 11.51 -8.19
C GLU A 73 2.01 11.69 -7.14
N LEU A 74 1.65 12.15 -5.94
CA LEU A 74 2.58 12.28 -4.81
C LEU A 74 3.25 10.93 -4.50
N ILE A 75 2.45 9.88 -4.28
CA ILE A 75 2.97 8.54 -3.95
C ILE A 75 3.71 7.94 -5.14
N LEU A 76 3.19 8.11 -6.36
CA LEU A 76 3.81 7.56 -7.56
C LEU A 76 5.23 8.12 -7.75
N LYS A 77 5.44 9.43 -7.55
CA LYS A 77 6.77 10.05 -7.60
C LYS A 77 7.73 9.47 -6.56
N GLN A 78 7.27 9.29 -5.32
CA GLN A 78 8.07 8.73 -4.22
C GLN A 78 8.52 7.28 -4.48
N VAL A 79 7.80 6.55 -5.34
CA VAL A 79 8.16 5.16 -5.70
C VAL A 79 8.95 5.11 -7.01
N GLU A 80 8.55 5.87 -8.02
CA GLU A 80 9.16 5.83 -9.35
C GLU A 80 10.57 6.41 -9.38
N GLU A 81 10.81 7.55 -8.73
CA GLU A 81 12.12 8.19 -8.72
C GLU A 81 13.23 7.27 -8.17
N PRO A 82 13.10 6.68 -6.96
CA PRO A 82 14.13 5.76 -6.45
C PRO A 82 14.24 4.49 -7.27
N LEU A 83 13.13 3.96 -7.81
CA LEU A 83 13.17 2.80 -8.69
C LEU A 83 14.00 3.08 -9.95
N LEU A 84 13.77 4.22 -10.59
CA LEU A 84 14.50 4.65 -11.78
C LEU A 84 15.98 4.90 -11.49
N SER A 85 16.27 5.62 -10.39
CA SER A 85 17.63 5.95 -9.98
C SER A 85 18.48 4.69 -9.74
N VAL A 86 17.97 3.74 -8.95
CA VAL A 86 18.69 2.50 -8.61
C VAL A 86 18.94 1.64 -9.86
N VAL A 87 17.96 1.51 -10.75
CA VAL A 87 18.15 0.71 -11.97
C VAL A 87 19.08 1.41 -12.97
N LEU A 88 19.02 2.74 -13.07
CA LEU A 88 19.94 3.50 -13.90
C LEU A 88 21.39 3.37 -13.40
N GLU A 89 21.60 3.45 -12.09
CA GLU A 89 22.90 3.20 -11.46
C GLU A 89 23.37 1.77 -11.73
N LYS A 90 22.51 0.77 -11.51
CA LYS A 90 22.83 -0.65 -11.75
C LYS A 90 23.21 -0.93 -13.19
N THR A 91 22.64 -0.17 -14.12
CA THR A 91 22.96 -0.25 -15.56
C THR A 91 24.06 0.71 -16.01
N ARG A 92 24.69 1.44 -15.08
CA ARG A 92 25.77 2.42 -15.33
C ARG A 92 25.35 3.46 -16.37
N GLY A 93 24.13 3.97 -16.25
CA GLY A 93 23.56 4.95 -17.18
C GLY A 93 23.06 4.38 -18.51
N ASN A 94 23.15 3.07 -18.75
CA ASN A 94 22.67 2.46 -19.99
C ASN A 94 21.13 2.40 -20.01
N GLN A 95 20.51 3.43 -20.59
CA GLN A 95 19.05 3.56 -20.67
C GLN A 95 18.37 2.41 -21.41
N THR A 96 18.99 1.83 -22.44
CA THR A 96 18.40 0.69 -23.16
C THR A 96 18.29 -0.53 -22.26
N LYS A 97 19.33 -0.84 -21.48
CA LYS A 97 19.29 -1.92 -20.49
C LYS A 97 18.33 -1.60 -19.34
N CYS A 98 18.32 -0.36 -18.86
CA CYS A 98 17.38 0.09 -17.83
C CYS A 98 15.92 -0.11 -18.28
N ALA A 99 15.60 0.26 -19.52
CA ALA A 99 14.26 0.09 -20.09
C ALA A 99 13.87 -1.39 -20.20
N GLN A 100 14.81 -2.25 -20.59
CA GLN A 100 14.60 -3.70 -20.62
C GLN A 100 14.33 -4.29 -19.24
N ILE A 101 15.12 -3.90 -18.22
CA ILE A 101 14.92 -4.36 -16.82
C ILE A 101 13.57 -3.91 -16.27
N LEU A 102 13.18 -2.67 -16.54
CA LEU A 102 11.91 -2.10 -16.07
C LEU A 102 10.70 -2.52 -16.93
N GLY A 103 10.91 -3.18 -18.06
CA GLY A 103 9.85 -3.53 -19.00
C GLY A 103 9.18 -2.32 -19.66
N LEU A 104 9.90 -1.20 -19.79
CA LEU A 104 9.38 0.05 -20.34
C LEU A 104 9.82 0.23 -21.80
N ASN A 105 8.98 0.91 -22.59
CA ASN A 105 9.44 1.47 -23.85
C ASN A 105 10.53 2.53 -23.58
N ARG A 106 11.59 2.56 -24.39
CA ARG A 106 12.70 3.53 -24.25
C ARG A 106 12.23 4.99 -24.25
N GLY A 107 11.23 5.33 -25.06
CA GLY A 107 10.65 6.68 -25.10
C GLY A 107 9.98 7.04 -23.77
N THR A 108 9.26 6.09 -23.16
CA THR A 108 8.64 6.26 -21.84
C THR A 108 9.69 6.41 -20.76
N LEU A 109 10.73 5.56 -20.75
CA LEU A 109 11.83 5.67 -19.79
C LEU A 109 12.47 7.06 -19.86
N ARG A 110 12.82 7.53 -21.06
CA ARG A 110 13.46 8.84 -21.25
C ARG A 110 12.61 9.99 -20.73
N LYS A 111 11.29 9.97 -20.97
CA LYS A 111 10.37 10.97 -20.43
C LYS A 111 10.36 10.95 -18.90
N LYS A 112 10.33 9.76 -18.29
CA LYS A 112 10.37 9.62 -16.83
C LYS A 112 11.70 10.10 -16.24
N LEU A 113 12.84 9.71 -16.82
CA LEU A 113 14.16 10.20 -16.37
C LEU A 113 14.26 11.73 -16.39
N LYS A 114 13.73 12.38 -17.43
CA LYS A 114 13.65 13.85 -17.50
C LYS A 114 12.71 14.46 -16.46
N THR A 115 11.63 13.76 -16.10
CA THR A 115 10.65 14.24 -15.10
C THR A 115 11.25 14.30 -13.70
N TYR A 116 12.23 13.43 -13.41
CA TYR A 116 12.91 13.32 -12.13
C TYR A 116 14.35 13.86 -12.16
N ASP A 117 14.72 14.63 -13.19
CA ASP A 117 16.07 15.23 -13.33
C ASP A 117 17.24 14.22 -13.25
N LEU A 118 17.03 13.00 -13.75
CA LEU A 118 18.03 11.91 -13.81
C LEU A 118 18.78 11.86 -15.15
N MET A 119 18.52 12.81 -16.06
CA MET A 119 19.12 12.93 -17.40
C MET A 119 19.09 14.37 -17.90
#